data_AF-A0A359D1P2-F1
#
_entry.id   AF-A0A359D1P2-F1
#
_cell.length_a   1.000
_cell.length_b   1.000
_cell.length_c   1.000
_cell.angle_alpha   90.00
_cell.angle_beta   90.00
_cell.angle_gamma   90.00
#
_symmetry.space_group_name_H-M   'P 1'
#
loop_
_entity.id
_entity.type
_entity.pdbx_description
1 polymer ?
#
loop_
_entity_poly.entity_id
_entity_poly.type
_entity_poly.pdbx_seq_one_letter_code
_entity_poly.pdbx_strand_id
1 'polypeptide(L)'
;PTLFQYELLGKSFEVTPVKLIISILLIIFSLLEISPSFQKVQFGKDKLIFGGILSGFFGGLSGIQGAIRSAFLIKSGLSKEAYIATGVVIASLVDFTRLTVYASRFTSANLHENLTLLISATLAAIAGAYFGKKLLKKVTLRSIQLIVAVMLIIISIALGLGLI
;
A
#
# COMPACT_ATOMS: atom_id res chain seq x y z
N PRO A 1 -13.04 -19.88 3.51
CA PRO A 1 -13.63 -20.53 2.33
C PRO A 1 -13.20 -19.84 1.04
N THR A 2 -12.72 -20.60 0.06
CA THR A 2 -12.42 -20.14 -1.30
C THR A 2 -13.73 -19.97 -2.07
N LEU A 3 -13.85 -18.88 -2.83
CA LEU A 3 -15.03 -18.63 -3.69
C LEU A 3 -14.87 -19.34 -5.03
N PHE A 4 -13.69 -19.19 -5.63
CA PHE A 4 -13.33 -19.79 -6.90
C PHE A 4 -11.89 -20.27 -6.84
N GLN A 5 -11.65 -21.43 -7.45
CA GLN A 5 -10.33 -21.99 -7.68
C GLN A 5 -10.22 -22.33 -9.15
N TYR A 6 -9.13 -21.95 -9.78
CA TYR A 6 -8.89 -22.25 -11.19
C TYR A 6 -7.41 -22.53 -11.42
N GLU A 7 -7.10 -23.34 -12.42
CA GLU A 7 -5.73 -23.57 -12.87
C GLU A 7 -5.40 -22.69 -14.07
N LEU A 8 -4.24 -22.05 -14.01
CA LEU A 8 -3.68 -21.31 -15.14
C LEU A 8 -2.19 -21.63 -15.22
N LEU A 9 -1.72 -22.06 -16.39
CA LEU A 9 -0.32 -22.43 -16.64
C LEU A 9 0.22 -23.48 -15.64
N GLY A 10 -0.62 -24.44 -15.22
CA GLY A 10 -0.25 -25.49 -14.26
C GLY A 10 -0.09 -25.01 -12.81
N LYS A 11 -0.57 -23.80 -12.48
CA LYS A 11 -0.62 -23.29 -11.11
C LYS A 11 -2.07 -23.10 -10.68
N SER A 12 -2.40 -23.53 -9.46
CA SER A 12 -3.70 -23.33 -8.84
C SER A 12 -3.79 -21.92 -8.24
N PHE A 13 -4.79 -21.16 -8.67
CA PHE A 13 -5.11 -19.84 -8.13
C PHE A 13 -6.39 -19.91 -7.32
N GLU A 14 -6.37 -19.27 -6.15
CA GLU A 14 -7.50 -19.24 -5.21
C GLU A 14 -7.96 -17.81 -4.96
N VAL A 15 -9.24 -17.56 -5.24
CA VAL A 15 -9.89 -16.29 -4.95
C VAL A 15 -10.69 -16.45 -3.66
N THR A 16 -10.28 -15.71 -2.63
CA THR A 16 -11.00 -15.65 -1.35
C THR A 16 -11.93 -14.44 -1.31
N PRO A 17 -13.03 -14.48 -0.53
CA PRO A 17 -13.92 -13.33 -0.35
C PRO A 17 -13.17 -12.06 0.08
N VAL A 18 -12.18 -12.22 0.96
CA VAL A 18 -11.36 -11.11 1.46
C VAL A 18 -10.58 -10.46 0.31
N LYS A 19 -9.83 -11.26 -0.48
CA LYS A 19 -9.07 -10.77 -1.64
C LYS A 19 -9.97 -10.05 -2.65
N LEU A 20 -11.15 -10.60 -2.91
CA LEU A 20 -12.11 -10.01 -3.85
C LEU A 20 -12.66 -8.66 -3.35
N ILE A 21 -13.05 -8.57 -2.07
CA ILE A 21 -13.54 -7.31 -1.48
C ILE A 21 -12.47 -6.22 -1.52
N ILE A 22 -11.22 -6.57 -1.19
CA ILE A 22 -10.09 -5.62 -1.23
C ILE A 22 -9.83 -5.17 -2.68
N SER A 23 -9.85 -6.10 -3.64
CA SER A 23 -9.68 -5.80 -5.06
C SER A 23 -10.72 -4.79 -5.54
N ILE A 24 -12.01 -5.02 -5.26
CA ILE A 24 -13.10 -4.12 -5.62
C ILE A 24 -12.91 -2.75 -4.98
N LEU A 25 -12.56 -2.71 -3.69
CA LEU A 25 -12.33 -1.47 -2.95
C LEU A 25 -11.20 -0.66 -3.59
N LEU A 26 -10.06 -1.29 -3.89
CA LEU A 26 -8.92 -0.64 -4.54
C LEU A 26 -9.24 -0.17 -5.96
N ILE A 27 -10.02 -0.93 -6.74
CA ILE A 27 -10.53 -0.49 -8.07
C ILE A 27 -11.37 0.77 -7.92
N ILE A 28 -12.35 0.78 -7.03
CA ILE A 28 -13.20 1.96 -6.79
C ILE A 28 -12.33 3.16 -6.41
N PHE A 29 -11.43 3.02 -5.46
CA PHE A 29 -10.53 4.11 -5.05
C PHE A 29 -9.67 4.63 -6.22
N SER A 30 -9.11 3.74 -7.04
CA SER A 30 -8.28 4.13 -8.19
C SER A 30 -9.07 4.87 -9.28
N LEU A 31 -10.30 4.44 -9.57
CA LEU A 31 -11.19 5.11 -10.53
C LEU A 31 -11.64 6.48 -10.03
N LEU A 32 -11.98 6.60 -8.74
CA LEU A 32 -12.27 7.87 -8.08
C LEU A 32 -11.06 8.81 -8.06
N GLU A 33 -9.84 8.27 -8.09
CA GLU A 33 -8.62 9.07 -8.16
C GLU A 33 -8.39 9.66 -9.56
N ILE A 34 -8.60 8.86 -10.61
CA ILE A 34 -8.43 9.31 -12.00
C ILE A 34 -9.51 10.33 -12.39
N SER A 35 -10.72 10.20 -11.83
CA SER A 35 -11.86 11.07 -12.12
C SER A 35 -11.62 12.54 -11.72
N PRO A 36 -11.68 13.50 -12.68
CA PRO A 36 -11.46 14.92 -12.40
C PRO A 36 -12.53 15.55 -11.51
N SER A 37 -13.74 14.98 -11.46
CA SER A 37 -14.81 15.48 -10.58
C SER A 37 -14.56 15.09 -9.11
N PHE A 38 -13.96 13.93 -8.86
CA PHE A 38 -13.62 13.44 -7.51
C PHE A 38 -12.26 13.92 -7.01
N GLN A 39 -11.41 14.50 -7.87
CA GLN A 39 -10.19 15.19 -7.44
C GLN A 39 -10.48 16.47 -6.65
N LYS A 40 -11.64 17.09 -6.86
CA LYS A 40 -12.07 18.28 -6.10
C LYS A 40 -12.66 17.93 -4.73
N VAL A 41 -12.99 16.65 -4.50
CA VAL A 41 -13.55 16.18 -3.23
C VAL A 41 -12.42 16.01 -2.22
N GLN A 42 -12.39 16.88 -1.23
CA GLN A 42 -11.48 16.78 -0.09
C GLN A 42 -12.23 16.22 1.11
N PHE A 43 -11.64 15.22 1.77
CA PHE A 43 -12.14 14.75 3.05
C PHE A 43 -11.85 15.79 4.12
N GLY A 44 -12.89 16.20 4.85
CA GLY A 44 -12.74 17.01 6.05
C GLY A 44 -11.96 16.26 7.13
N LYS A 45 -11.45 17.02 8.11
CA LYS A 45 -10.65 16.49 9.22
C LYS A 45 -11.40 15.45 10.06
N ASP A 46 -12.73 15.58 10.11
CA ASP A 46 -13.68 14.66 10.75
C ASP A 46 -13.62 13.23 10.19
N LYS A 47 -13.28 13.08 8.91
CA LYS A 47 -13.20 11.76 8.25
C LYS A 47 -11.84 11.09 8.37
N LEU A 48 -10.81 11.81 8.83
CA LEU A 48 -9.44 11.29 8.93
C LEU A 48 -9.31 10.13 9.93
N ILE A 49 -10.03 10.22 11.06
CA ILE A 49 -10.03 9.18 12.09
C ILE A 49 -10.65 7.89 11.54
N PHE A 50 -11.82 8.00 10.89
CA PHE A 50 -12.48 6.85 10.25
C PHE A 50 -11.63 6.25 9.13
N GLY A 51 -11.00 7.09 8.30
CA GLY A 51 -10.08 6.62 7.26
C GLY A 51 -8.85 5.90 7.82
N GLY A 52 -8.30 6.39 8.94
CA GLY A 52 -7.21 5.73 9.66
C GLY A 52 -7.60 4.36 10.21
N ILE A 53 -8.77 4.25 10.84
CA ILE A 53 -9.30 2.98 11.36
C ILE A 53 -9.53 1.98 10.21
N LEU A 54 -10.21 2.40 9.15
CA LEU A 54 -10.49 1.55 7.98
C LEU A 54 -9.19 1.12 7.31
N SER A 55 -8.25 2.05 7.10
CA SER A 55 -6.95 1.75 6.51
C SER A 55 -6.11 0.83 7.40
N GLY A 56 -6.20 0.96 8.72
CA GLY A 56 -5.54 0.07 9.68
C GLY A 56 -6.10 -1.34 9.64
N PHE A 57 -7.43 -1.46 9.73
CA PHE A 57 -8.14 -2.73 9.72
C PHE A 57 -7.96 -3.51 8.42
N PHE A 58 -8.30 -2.89 7.28
CA PHE A 58 -8.12 -3.53 5.98
C PHE A 58 -6.65 -3.74 5.64
N GLY A 59 -5.76 -2.85 6.08
CA GLY A 59 -4.33 -3.03 5.94
C GLY A 59 -3.79 -4.24 6.71
N GLY A 60 -4.28 -4.47 7.93
CA GLY A 60 -3.94 -5.64 8.73
C GLY A 60 -4.50 -6.94 8.18
N LEU A 61 -5.74 -6.93 7.69
CA LEU A 61 -6.37 -8.11 7.08
C LEU A 61 -5.76 -8.51 5.74
N SER A 62 -5.39 -7.52 4.91
CA SER A 62 -4.92 -7.74 3.54
C SER A 62 -3.41 -7.83 3.39
N GLY A 63 -2.65 -7.28 4.34
CA GLY A 63 -1.22 -7.00 4.17
C GLY A 63 -0.90 -5.83 3.25
N ILE A 64 -1.88 -5.22 2.56
CA ILE A 64 -1.71 -4.18 1.54
C ILE A 64 -2.08 -2.79 2.09
N GLN A 65 -1.61 -2.49 3.30
CA GLN A 65 -1.94 -1.23 4.01
C GLN A 65 -1.48 0.02 3.26
N GLY A 66 -0.33 -0.05 2.58
CA GLY A 66 0.25 1.11 1.88
C GLY A 66 -0.68 1.69 0.83
N ALA A 67 -1.31 0.82 0.03
CA ALA A 67 -2.26 1.19 -1.02
C ALA A 67 -3.48 1.92 -0.47
N ILE A 68 -4.13 1.35 0.54
CA ILE A 68 -5.37 1.87 1.14
C ILE A 68 -5.09 3.21 1.83
N ARG A 69 -3.97 3.31 2.56
CA ARG A 69 -3.54 4.56 3.20
C ARG A 69 -3.28 5.66 2.17
N SER A 70 -2.54 5.35 1.12
CA SER A 70 -2.24 6.30 0.05
C SER A 70 -3.50 6.80 -0.64
N ALA A 71 -4.44 5.91 -0.95
CA ALA A 71 -5.73 6.28 -1.53
C ALA A 71 -6.58 7.19 -0.61
N PHE A 72 -6.44 7.05 0.72
CA PHE A 72 -7.13 7.92 1.66
C PHE A 72 -6.45 9.30 1.82
N LEU A 73 -5.13 9.32 2.06
CA LEU A 73 -4.37 10.55 2.30
C LEU A 73 -4.36 11.50 1.10
N ILE A 74 -4.43 10.96 -0.12
CA ILE A 74 -4.42 11.78 -1.35
C ILE A 74 -5.68 12.63 -1.49
N LYS A 75 -6.78 12.22 -0.83
CA LYS A 75 -8.05 12.95 -0.77
C LYS A 75 -8.16 13.86 0.45
N SER A 76 -7.16 13.94 1.31
CA SER A 76 -7.17 14.80 2.51
C SER A 76 -6.81 16.26 2.23
N GLY A 77 -6.64 16.67 0.96
CA GLY A 77 -6.28 18.05 0.59
C GLY A 77 -4.83 18.44 0.94
N LEU A 78 -3.97 17.46 1.20
CA LEU A 78 -2.57 17.68 1.59
C LEU A 78 -1.71 18.16 0.40
N SER A 79 -0.72 19.00 0.67
CA SER A 79 0.35 19.29 -0.30
C SER A 79 1.15 18.01 -0.61
N LYS A 80 1.90 17.99 -1.70
CA LYS A 80 2.75 16.83 -2.06
C LYS A 80 3.72 16.48 -0.92
N GLU A 81 4.29 17.48 -0.26
CA GLU A 81 5.23 17.30 0.86
C GLU A 81 4.50 16.73 2.08
N ALA A 82 3.34 17.29 2.42
CA ALA A 82 2.55 16.84 3.56
C ALA A 82 2.01 15.41 3.35
N TYR A 83 1.53 15.07 2.16
CA TYR A 83 1.11 13.72 1.79
C TYR A 83 2.24 12.70 2.02
N ILE A 84 3.44 13.02 1.54
CA ILE A 84 4.60 12.13 1.67
C ILE A 84 5.06 12.06 3.12
N ALA A 85 5.18 13.20 3.81
CA ALA A 85 5.61 13.26 5.21
C ALA A 85 4.65 12.48 6.12
N THR A 86 3.34 12.69 6.01
CA THR A 86 2.33 11.96 6.76
C THR A 86 2.38 10.47 6.43
N GLY A 87 2.51 10.11 5.16
CA GLY A 87 2.68 8.72 4.73
C GLY A 87 3.90 8.04 5.37
N VAL A 88 5.04 8.74 5.42
CA VAL A 88 6.29 8.26 6.04
C VAL A 88 6.12 8.09 7.54
N VAL A 89 5.56 9.08 8.25
CA VAL A 89 5.35 8.98 9.70
C VAL A 89 4.43 7.80 10.05
N ILE A 90 3.33 7.63 9.32
CA ILE A 90 2.43 6.48 9.53
C ILE A 90 3.17 5.17 9.22
N ALA A 91 4.01 5.13 8.18
CA ALA A 91 4.79 3.93 7.85
C ALA A 91 5.78 3.58 8.97
N SER A 92 6.51 4.57 9.48
CA SER A 92 7.46 4.37 10.58
C SER A 92 6.76 3.88 11.85
N LEU A 93 5.57 4.40 12.18
CA LEU A 93 4.79 3.92 13.33
C LEU A 93 4.37 2.46 13.15
N VAL A 94 3.89 2.09 11.96
CA VAL A 94 3.53 0.70 11.64
C VAL A 94 4.76 -0.21 11.71
N ASP A 95 5.88 0.21 11.15
CA ASP A 95 7.12 -0.56 11.14
C ASP A 95 7.66 -0.74 12.57
N PHE A 96 7.55 0.27 13.42
CA PHE A 96 7.89 0.15 14.83
C PHE A 96 7.07 -0.96 15.50
N THR A 97 5.75 -0.97 15.34
CA THR A 97 4.89 -2.04 15.87
C THR A 97 5.24 -3.41 15.30
N ARG A 98 5.51 -3.50 13.99
CA ARG A 98 5.90 -4.76 13.34
C ARG A 98 7.24 -5.28 13.85
N LEU A 99 8.24 -4.40 14.00
CA LEU A 99 9.55 -4.76 14.52
C LEU A 99 9.46 -5.27 15.96
N THR A 100 8.58 -4.71 16.80
CA THR A 100 8.33 -5.25 18.15
C THR A 100 7.79 -6.68 18.11
N VAL A 101 6.84 -6.96 17.21
CA VAL A 101 6.30 -8.32 17.04
C VAL A 101 7.37 -9.25 16.47
N TYR A 102 8.13 -8.82 15.47
CA TYR A 102 9.18 -9.61 14.85
C TYR A 102 10.31 -9.90 15.84
N ALA A 103 10.67 -8.96 16.73
CA ALA A 103 11.66 -9.13 17.81
C ALA A 103 11.43 -10.41 18.60
N SER A 104 10.18 -10.71 18.94
CA SER A 104 9.80 -11.92 19.68
C SER A 104 10.02 -13.23 18.91
N ARG A 105 10.25 -13.17 17.59
CA ARG A 105 10.46 -14.32 16.69
C ARG A 105 11.88 -14.37 16.07
N PHE A 106 12.81 -13.53 16.54
CA PHE A 106 14.17 -13.45 15.97
C PHE A 106 14.91 -14.79 15.99
N THR A 107 14.79 -15.55 17.08
CA THR A 107 15.48 -16.84 17.25
C THR A 107 14.99 -17.91 16.28
N SER A 108 13.72 -17.84 15.86
CA SER A 108 13.10 -18.76 14.89
C SER A 108 13.32 -18.38 13.43
N ALA A 109 13.87 -17.20 13.15
CA ALA A 109 13.98 -16.64 11.80
C ALA A 109 15.37 -16.79 11.15
N ASN A 110 16.32 -17.50 11.78
CA ASN A 110 17.70 -17.69 11.31
C ASN A 110 18.33 -16.42 10.71
N LEU A 111 18.22 -15.30 11.43
CA LEU A 111 18.62 -14.00 10.91
C LEU A 111 20.11 -13.96 10.53
N HIS A 112 20.94 -14.72 11.25
CA HIS A 112 22.37 -14.86 10.99
C HIS A 112 22.67 -15.45 9.60
N GLU A 113 21.82 -16.34 9.09
CA GLU A 113 21.99 -16.95 7.76
C GLU A 113 21.60 -16.01 6.62
N ASN A 114 20.79 -14.98 6.91
CA ASN A 114 20.21 -14.07 5.92
C ASN A 114 20.74 -12.64 6.01
N LEU A 115 21.83 -12.38 6.73
CA LEU A 115 22.39 -11.04 6.93
C LEU A 115 22.71 -10.33 5.61
N THR A 116 23.23 -11.05 4.62
CA THR A 116 23.54 -10.49 3.29
C THR A 116 22.28 -9.98 2.59
N LEU A 117 21.18 -10.74 2.64
CA LEU A 117 19.88 -10.33 2.10
C LEU A 117 19.33 -9.11 2.85
N LEU A 118 19.42 -9.10 4.18
CA LEU A 118 18.96 -7.99 5.00
C LEU A 118 19.72 -6.70 4.68
N ILE A 119 21.05 -6.76 4.59
CA ILE A 119 21.90 -5.60 4.30
C ILE A 119 21.62 -5.10 2.88
N SER A 120 21.58 -5.99 1.89
CA SER A 120 21.31 -5.60 0.50
C SER A 120 19.92 -4.97 0.33
N ALA A 121 18.88 -5.53 0.94
CA ALA A 121 17.53 -4.98 0.92
C ALA A 121 17.47 -3.59 1.60
N THR A 122 18.16 -3.43 2.73
CA THR A 122 18.22 -2.16 3.46
C THR A 122 18.92 -1.08 2.62
N LEU A 123 20.06 -1.41 2.00
CA LEU A 123 20.78 -0.49 1.13
C LEU A 123 19.95 -0.12 -0.11
N ALA A 124 19.25 -1.08 -0.71
CA ALA A 124 18.34 -0.83 -1.83
C ALA A 124 17.19 0.11 -1.43
N ALA A 125 16.61 -0.07 -0.24
CA ALA A 125 15.56 0.81 0.29
C ALA A 125 16.08 2.24 0.52
N ILE A 126 17.28 2.40 1.11
CA ILE A 126 17.92 3.71 1.32
C ILE A 126 18.21 4.40 -0.02
N ALA A 127 18.80 3.68 -0.97
CA ALA A 127 19.09 4.21 -2.30
C ALA A 127 17.79 4.65 -2.99
N GLY A 128 16.76 3.80 -2.97
CA GLY A 128 15.44 4.11 -3.53
C GLY A 128 14.82 5.37 -2.93
N ALA A 129 14.87 5.52 -1.60
CA ALA A 129 14.37 6.71 -0.91
C ALA A 129 15.15 7.99 -1.29
N TYR A 130 16.48 7.88 -1.42
CA TYR A 130 17.33 9.00 -1.83
C TYR A 130 17.02 9.48 -3.25
N PHE A 131 16.95 8.55 -4.22
CA PHE A 131 16.61 8.89 -5.60
C PHE A 131 15.15 9.37 -5.71
N GLY A 132 14.22 8.75 -4.98
CA GLY A 132 12.82 9.18 -4.90
C GLY A 132 12.67 10.63 -4.45
N LYS A 133 13.39 11.04 -3.40
CA LYS A 133 13.42 12.45 -2.94
C LYS A 133 13.82 13.43 -4.04
N LYS A 134 14.81 13.06 -4.86
CA LYS A 134 15.29 13.91 -5.97
C LYS A 134 14.28 13.96 -7.12
N LEU A 135 13.64 12.83 -7.42
CA LEU A 135 12.60 12.73 -8.45
C LEU A 135 11.37 13.57 -8.09
N LEU A 136 10.95 13.56 -6.82
CA LEU A 136 9.79 14.31 -6.31
C LEU A 136 9.85 15.83 -6.54
N LYS A 137 11.06 16.39 -6.69
CA LYS A 137 11.23 17.81 -7.05
C LYS A 137 10.88 18.09 -8.51
N LYS A 138 10.93 17.07 -9.38
CA LYS A 138 10.72 17.18 -10.84
C LYS A 138 9.33 16.71 -11.29
N VAL A 139 8.64 15.90 -10.49
CA VAL A 139 7.29 15.39 -10.84
C VAL A 139 6.18 16.26 -10.24
N THR A 140 5.06 16.32 -10.97
CA THR A 140 3.85 17.01 -10.50
C THR A 140 3.01 16.10 -9.61
N LEU A 141 2.14 16.69 -8.78
CA LEU A 141 1.18 15.93 -7.97
C LEU A 141 0.28 15.05 -8.88
N ARG A 142 -0.12 15.56 -10.04
CA ARG A 142 -0.92 14.82 -11.02
C ARG A 142 -0.21 13.57 -11.53
N SER A 143 1.09 13.66 -11.81
CA SER A 143 1.90 12.51 -12.21
C SER A 143 1.95 11.45 -11.11
N ILE A 144 2.12 11.86 -9.85
CA ILE A 144 2.13 10.95 -8.69
C ILE A 144 0.77 10.25 -8.56
N GLN A 145 -0.32 10.99 -8.64
CA GLN A 145 -1.68 10.44 -8.58
C GLN A 145 -1.92 9.40 -9.68
N LEU A 146 -1.51 9.69 -10.91
CA LEU A 146 -1.66 8.76 -12.04
C LEU A 146 -0.86 7.48 -11.82
N ILE A 147 0.41 7.59 -11.42
CA ILE A 147 1.28 6.43 -11.16
C ILE A 147 0.68 5.57 -10.06
N VAL A 148 0.27 6.17 -8.95
CA VAL A 148 -0.36 5.45 -7.83
C VAL A 148 -1.63 4.77 -8.29
N ALA A 149 -2.53 5.47 -8.99
CA ALA A 149 -3.79 4.89 -9.48
C ALA A 149 -3.55 3.69 -10.40
N VAL A 150 -2.62 3.79 -11.35
CA VAL A 150 -2.26 2.67 -12.25
C VAL A 150 -1.70 1.48 -11.47
N MET A 151 -0.78 1.73 -10.53
CA MET A 151 -0.22 0.67 -9.68
C MET A 151 -1.30 -0.01 -8.82
N LEU A 152 -2.24 0.77 -8.27
CA LEU A 152 -3.38 0.24 -7.53
C LEU A 152 -4.26 -0.65 -8.41
N ILE A 153 -4.55 -0.25 -9.64
CA ILE A 153 -5.34 -1.07 -10.58
C ILE A 153 -4.64 -2.40 -10.85
N ILE A 154 -3.34 -2.37 -11.13
CA ILE A 154 -2.54 -3.59 -11.38
C ILE A 154 -2.60 -4.54 -10.17
N ILE A 155 -2.35 -4.01 -8.97
CA ILE A 155 -2.42 -4.80 -7.72
C ILE A 155 -3.83 -5.36 -7.53
N SER A 156 -4.86 -4.56 -7.79
CA SER A 156 -6.26 -4.98 -7.61
C SER A 156 -6.63 -6.12 -8.54
N ILE A 157 -6.24 -6.04 -9.81
CA ILE A 157 -6.47 -7.09 -10.80
C ILE A 157 -5.74 -8.36 -10.37
N ALA A 158 -4.47 -8.24 -9.99
CA ALA A 158 -3.68 -9.39 -9.55
C ALA A 158 -4.28 -10.06 -8.30
N LEU A 159 -4.75 -9.27 -7.33
CA LEU A 159 -5.42 -9.76 -6.13
C LEU A 159 -6.79 -10.40 -6.43
N GLY A 160 -7.57 -9.79 -7.32
CA GLY A 160 -8.90 -10.27 -7.71
C GLY A 160 -8.85 -11.55 -8.53
N LEU A 161 -7.79 -11.74 -9.33
CA LEU A 161 -7.47 -12.99 -10.00
C LEU A 161 -6.84 -14.02 -9.05
N GLY A 162 -6.48 -13.64 -7.83
CA GLY A 162 -5.79 -14.53 -6.89
C GLY A 162 -4.35 -14.87 -7.27
N LEU A 163 -3.73 -14.09 -8.18
CA LEU A 163 -2.31 -14.23 -8.57
C LEU A 163 -1.35 -13.98 -7.39
N ILE A 164 -1.81 -13.16 -6.44
CA ILE A 164 -1.16 -12.84 -5.16
C ILE A 164 -2.19 -12.91 -4.04
#